data_AF-A0AA46TIS1-F1
#
_entry.id   AF-A0AA46TIS1-F1
#
_cell.length_a   1.000
_cell.length_b   1.000
_cell.length_c   1.000
_cell.angle_alpha   90.00
_cell.angle_beta   90.00
_cell.angle_gamma   90.00
#
_symmetry.space_group_name_H-M   'P 1'
#
loop_
_entity.id
_entity.type
_entity.pdbx_description
1 polymer ?
#
loop_
_entity_poly.entity_id
_entity_poly.type
_entity_poly.pdbx_seq_one_letter_code
_entity_poly.pdbx_strand_id
1 'polypeptide(L)'
;MRRVLTWLRAWPYTFIVCVSIVSAAVAMIVAARLDRPITDPEGFLGPAYVRLPLIGLGMLAADVLPRAFARAYRTVAASHSYTGVRGKLVAAFWSCARIVPDTRYVLREHWSWKRGGYVAAGLITFYTCYVSYRNLKSFLPLITDRNYDSQLDQFDAFLFFGTRPSLFLHDVLGTDIAAHILGIWYISYLPLNVLILGAMVAWSKNLGRGAWAATALSLNWILGVISYYALPTLGPGIAYPSYIWELDDNSASTLQHALTMSRNQFVSDLDDPTLSQGGRRLRVAARLRCTHRVPAVPPVGHVAMALQHRVGVSRRHRSGHSLLRLALRRRRHRRRRDRGRLGVDRRQGHRSTDQAEREPRTSGSCGGVRRHAA
;
A
#
# COMPACT_ATOMS: atom_id res chain seq x y z
N MET A 1 10.18 40.29 11.72
CA MET A 1 10.30 39.38 10.56
C MET A 1 11.50 38.41 10.64
N ARG A 2 12.76 38.86 10.79
CA ARG A 2 13.94 37.96 10.81
C ARG A 2 13.90 36.84 11.87
N ARG A 3 13.45 37.13 13.11
CA ARG A 3 13.33 36.11 14.18
C ARG A 3 12.33 35.00 13.87
N VAL A 4 11.23 35.33 13.20
CA VAL A 4 10.22 34.35 12.77
C VAL A 4 10.79 33.46 11.67
N LEU A 5 11.51 34.03 10.72
CA LEU A 5 12.14 33.29 9.63
C LEU A 5 13.22 32.32 10.13
N THR A 6 14.04 32.74 11.09
CA THR A 6 15.05 31.86 11.72
C THR A 6 14.43 30.74 12.55
N TRP A 7 13.32 31.03 13.24
CA TRP A 7 12.60 30.02 14.01
C TRP A 7 11.91 28.99 13.11
N LEU A 8 11.26 29.45 12.04
CA LEU A 8 10.67 28.58 11.01
C LEU A 8 11.75 27.69 10.36
N ARG A 9 12.94 28.21 10.10
CA ARG A 9 14.03 27.40 9.52
C ARG A 9 14.59 26.35 10.49
N ALA A 10 14.45 26.58 11.80
CA ALA A 10 14.92 25.65 12.84
C ALA A 10 13.93 24.52 13.16
N TRP A 11 12.64 24.69 12.87
CA TRP A 11 11.63 23.68 13.15
C TRP A 11 11.51 22.66 12.00
N PRO A 12 11.74 21.36 12.25
CA PRO A 12 11.91 20.37 11.17
C PRO A 12 10.63 20.14 10.35
N TYR A 13 9.46 20.52 10.88
CA TYR A 13 8.16 20.36 10.21
C TYR A 13 7.70 21.58 9.41
N THR A 14 8.45 22.69 9.42
CA THR A 14 8.03 23.93 8.75
C THR A 14 7.72 23.72 7.28
N PHE A 15 8.58 23.00 6.57
CA PHE A 15 8.39 22.75 5.15
C PHE A 15 7.06 22.01 4.89
N ILE A 16 6.81 20.93 5.62
CA ILE A 16 5.59 20.15 5.40
C ILE A 16 4.34 20.88 5.86
N VAL A 17 4.42 21.72 6.90
CA VAL A 17 3.30 22.61 7.26
C VAL A 17 2.96 23.55 6.10
N CYS A 18 3.95 24.25 5.53
CA CYS A 18 3.72 25.15 4.39
C CYS A 18 3.11 24.40 3.20
N VAL A 19 3.67 23.24 2.86
CA VAL A 19 3.18 22.38 1.78
C VAL A 19 1.73 21.92 2.01
N SER A 20 1.39 21.55 3.24
CA SER A 20 0.03 21.12 3.59
C SER A 20 -1.00 22.25 3.49
N ILE A 21 -0.62 23.47 3.92
CA ILE A 21 -1.46 24.67 3.80
C ILE A 21 -1.70 25.00 2.32
N VAL A 22 -0.65 24.98 1.49
CA VAL A 22 -0.78 25.24 0.05
C VAL A 22 -1.68 24.19 -0.61
N SER A 23 -1.49 22.91 -0.28
CA SER A 23 -2.31 21.81 -0.81
C SER A 23 -3.79 21.99 -0.44
N ALA A 24 -4.06 22.32 0.82
CA ALA A 24 -5.42 22.58 1.30
C ALA A 24 -6.04 23.80 0.61
N ALA A 25 -5.30 24.90 0.46
CA ALA A 25 -5.76 26.10 -0.22
C ALA A 25 -6.13 25.80 -1.69
N VAL A 26 -5.28 25.06 -2.41
CA VAL A 26 -5.56 24.64 -3.79
C VAL A 26 -6.82 23.78 -3.85
N ALA A 27 -6.96 22.79 -2.97
CA ALA A 27 -8.16 21.94 -2.92
C ALA A 27 -9.42 22.76 -2.65
N MET A 28 -9.38 23.69 -1.68
CA MET A 28 -10.52 24.56 -1.35
C MET A 28 -10.88 25.50 -2.50
N ILE A 29 -9.90 26.08 -3.19
CA ILE A 29 -10.14 26.95 -4.35
C ILE A 29 -10.82 26.16 -5.47
N VAL A 30 -10.31 24.97 -5.81
CA VAL A 30 -10.90 24.12 -6.86
C VAL A 30 -12.31 23.68 -6.48
N ALA A 31 -12.51 23.25 -5.23
CA ALA A 31 -13.83 22.88 -4.70
C ALA A 31 -14.85 24.02 -4.83
N ALA A 32 -14.47 25.25 -4.42
CA ALA A 32 -15.31 26.43 -4.55
C ALA A 32 -15.61 26.80 -6.00
N ARG A 33 -14.66 26.62 -6.93
CA ARG A 33 -14.85 26.86 -8.37
C ARG A 33 -15.78 25.85 -9.03
N LEU A 34 -15.80 24.62 -8.52
CA LEU A 34 -16.66 23.54 -9.01
C LEU A 34 -18.00 23.44 -8.28
N ASP A 35 -18.23 24.31 -7.27
CA ASP A 35 -19.40 24.28 -6.40
C ASP A 35 -19.59 22.89 -5.74
N ARG A 36 -18.49 22.32 -5.27
CA ARG A 36 -18.45 21.01 -4.60
C ARG A 36 -17.87 21.15 -3.19
N PRO A 37 -18.41 20.41 -2.20
CA PRO A 37 -17.82 20.37 -0.88
C PRO A 37 -16.49 19.60 -0.90
N ILE A 38 -15.60 19.93 0.05
CA ILE A 38 -14.47 19.06 0.37
C ILE A 38 -15.02 17.87 1.15
N THR A 39 -14.80 16.68 0.63
CA THR A 39 -15.26 15.43 1.25
C THR A 39 -14.12 14.79 2.02
N ASP A 40 -14.39 14.36 3.26
CA ASP A 40 -13.44 13.58 4.03
C ASP A 40 -13.29 12.20 3.37
N PRO A 41 -12.07 11.77 2.97
CA PRO A 41 -11.89 10.44 2.43
C PRO A 41 -12.20 9.39 3.49
N GLU A 42 -13.17 8.53 3.18
CA GLU A 42 -13.47 7.32 3.93
C GLU A 42 -12.19 6.52 4.18
N GLY A 43 -12.07 5.99 5.39
CA GLY A 43 -10.93 5.16 5.75
C GLY A 43 -11.24 4.27 6.95
N PHE A 44 -10.33 3.33 7.22
CA PHE A 44 -10.64 2.13 8.01
C PHE A 44 -10.98 2.36 9.50
N LEU A 45 -10.89 3.59 10.01
CA LEU A 45 -11.17 3.97 11.40
C LEU A 45 -12.24 5.06 11.52
N GLY A 46 -13.11 5.17 10.51
CA GLY A 46 -14.16 6.19 10.47
C GLY A 46 -13.60 7.60 10.17
N PRO A 47 -14.32 8.66 10.57
CA PRO A 47 -14.00 10.04 10.24
C PRO A 47 -12.63 10.49 10.73
N ALA A 48 -12.01 11.44 10.03
CA ALA A 48 -10.69 11.99 10.34
C ALA A 48 -10.49 12.35 11.82
N TYR A 49 -11.48 13.02 12.40
CA TYR A 49 -11.43 13.52 13.78
C TYR A 49 -11.45 12.41 14.83
N VAL A 50 -11.86 11.19 14.47
CA VAL A 50 -11.73 9.99 15.31
C VAL A 50 -10.44 9.26 14.99
N ARG A 51 -10.17 9.07 13.69
CA ARG A 51 -9.04 8.29 13.19
C ARG A 51 -7.69 8.83 13.62
N LEU A 52 -7.43 10.13 13.46
CA LEU A 52 -6.11 10.71 13.78
C LEU A 52 -5.77 10.65 15.27
N PRO A 53 -6.68 11.03 16.20
CA PRO A 53 -6.45 10.82 17.62
C PRO A 53 -6.26 9.35 17.97
N LEU A 54 -7.05 8.45 17.39
CA LEU A 54 -6.94 7.01 17.66
C LEU A 54 -5.58 6.46 17.22
N ILE A 55 -5.08 6.87 16.05
CA ILE A 55 -3.72 6.50 15.60
C ILE A 55 -2.67 7.06 16.56
N GLY A 56 -2.77 8.34 16.94
CA GLY A 56 -1.82 8.95 17.88
C GLY A 56 -1.80 8.24 19.23
N LEU A 57 -2.98 7.96 19.80
CA LEU A 57 -3.13 7.23 21.05
C LEU A 57 -2.71 5.76 20.93
N GLY A 58 -3.00 5.11 19.81
CA GLY A 58 -2.57 3.74 19.53
C GLY A 58 -1.06 3.62 19.44
N MET A 59 -0.38 4.57 18.77
CA MET A 59 1.08 4.62 18.69
C MET A 59 1.73 4.94 20.04
N LEU A 60 1.09 5.81 20.84
CA LEU A 60 1.50 6.06 22.21
C LEU A 60 1.40 4.80 23.07
N ALA A 61 0.24 4.12 23.02
CA ALA A 61 0.00 2.89 23.76
C ALA A 61 0.97 1.80 23.35
N ALA A 62 1.24 1.65 22.05
CA ALA A 62 2.18 0.68 21.52
C ALA A 62 3.66 0.96 21.90
N ASP A 63 4.03 2.21 22.23
CA ASP A 63 5.37 2.52 22.77
C ASP A 63 5.42 2.32 24.30
N VAL A 64 4.40 2.80 25.01
CA VAL A 64 4.41 2.91 26.48
C VAL A 64 4.05 1.58 27.14
N LEU A 65 3.01 0.88 26.67
CA LEU A 65 2.52 -0.33 27.34
C LEU A 65 3.55 -1.47 27.35
N PRO A 66 4.26 -1.79 26.25
CA PRO A 66 5.28 -2.85 26.29
C PRO A 66 6.43 -2.52 27.25
N ARG A 67 6.83 -1.24 27.32
CA ARG A 67 7.90 -0.80 28.23
C ARG A 67 7.46 -0.80 29.69
N ALA A 68 6.24 -0.33 29.96
CA ALA A 68 5.65 -0.35 31.29
C ALA A 68 5.48 -1.79 31.78
N PHE A 69 4.98 -2.69 30.92
CA PHE A 69 4.85 -4.10 31.23
C PHE A 69 6.23 -4.75 31.48
N ALA A 70 7.22 -4.51 30.63
CA ALA A 70 8.57 -5.06 30.83
C ALA A 70 9.22 -4.57 32.13
N ARG A 71 8.98 -3.32 32.53
CA ARG A 71 9.46 -2.76 33.81
C ARG A 71 8.74 -3.37 35.01
N ALA A 72 7.41 -3.45 34.95
CA ALA A 72 6.60 -4.09 35.98
C ALA A 72 7.05 -5.55 36.18
N TYR A 73 7.22 -6.27 35.07
CA TYR A 73 7.69 -7.65 35.05
C TYR A 73 9.06 -7.83 35.69
N ARG A 74 10.06 -7.02 35.32
CA ARG A 74 11.39 -7.10 35.92
C ARG A 74 11.38 -6.82 37.42
N THR A 75 10.54 -5.89 37.86
CA THR A 75 10.43 -5.54 39.28
C THR A 75 9.81 -6.69 40.08
N VAL A 76 8.68 -7.24 39.61
CA VAL A 76 7.99 -8.37 40.26
C VAL A 76 8.86 -9.63 40.26
N ALA A 77 9.52 -9.92 39.13
CA ALA A 77 10.42 -11.06 39.00
C ALA A 77 11.70 -10.94 39.84
N ALA A 78 12.13 -9.72 40.18
CA ALA A 78 13.25 -9.49 41.09
C ALA A 78 12.85 -9.60 42.57
N SER A 79 11.62 -9.22 42.92
CA SER A 79 11.12 -9.29 44.30
C SER A 79 10.86 -10.71 44.80
N HIS A 80 10.66 -11.66 43.89
CA HIS A 80 10.42 -13.05 44.21
C HIS A 80 11.28 -13.89 43.27
N SER A 81 12.16 -14.74 43.81
CA SER A 81 13.02 -15.66 43.06
C SER A 81 12.21 -16.75 42.33
N TYR A 82 11.39 -16.34 41.36
CA TYR A 82 10.53 -17.22 40.58
C TYR A 82 11.37 -18.00 39.57
N THR A 83 11.68 -19.26 39.90
CA THR A 83 12.28 -20.20 38.95
C THR A 83 11.21 -21.04 38.25
N GLY A 84 11.33 -21.22 36.93
CA GLY A 84 10.44 -22.08 36.13
C GLY A 84 9.24 -21.37 35.47
N VAL A 85 8.51 -22.10 34.62
CA VAL A 85 7.41 -21.57 33.78
C VAL A 85 6.25 -21.04 34.62
N ARG A 86 5.86 -21.75 35.69
CA ARG A 86 4.78 -21.32 36.60
C ARG A 86 5.13 -20.00 37.30
N GLY A 87 6.38 -19.84 37.74
CA GLY A 87 6.85 -18.60 38.35
C GLY A 87 6.81 -17.40 37.38
N LYS A 88 7.16 -17.61 36.11
CA LYS A 88 7.07 -16.56 35.08
C LYS A 88 5.64 -16.12 34.80
N LEU A 89 4.67 -17.05 34.81
CA LEU A 89 3.25 -16.73 34.62
C LEU A 89 2.68 -15.96 35.81
N VAL A 90 3.03 -16.35 37.04
CA VAL A 90 2.66 -15.62 38.26
C VAL A 90 3.25 -14.21 38.24
N ALA A 91 4.52 -14.06 37.86
CA ALA A 91 5.14 -12.76 37.71
C ALA A 91 4.42 -11.88 36.68
N ALA A 92 4.04 -12.44 35.51
CA ALA A 92 3.28 -11.72 34.49
C ALA A 92 1.89 -11.29 34.99
N PHE A 93 1.18 -12.17 35.71
CA PHE A 93 -0.11 -11.86 36.30
C PHE A 93 -0.04 -10.70 37.30
N TRP A 94 0.90 -10.76 38.26
CA TRP A 94 1.11 -9.68 39.23
C TRP A 94 1.63 -8.38 38.59
N SER A 95 2.31 -8.47 37.44
CA SER A 95 2.76 -7.29 36.68
C SER A 95 1.58 -6.46 36.15
N CYS A 96 0.43 -7.08 35.88
CA CYS A 96 -0.77 -6.35 35.47
C CYS A 96 -1.24 -5.36 36.55
N ALA A 97 -1.12 -5.72 37.84
CA ALA A 97 -1.48 -4.82 38.95
C ALA A 97 -0.57 -3.58 39.04
N ARG A 98 0.66 -3.65 38.52
CA ARG A 98 1.62 -2.54 38.49
C ARG A 98 1.66 -1.78 37.16
N ILE A 99 0.89 -2.21 36.15
CA ILE A 99 0.98 -1.63 34.81
C ILE A 99 0.60 -0.15 34.79
N VAL A 100 -0.40 0.27 35.60
CA VAL A 100 -0.88 1.66 35.66
C VAL A 100 0.17 2.62 36.24
N PRO A 101 0.75 2.38 37.44
CA PRO A 101 1.79 3.24 37.97
C PRO A 101 3.06 3.25 37.10
N ASP A 102 3.47 2.10 36.55
CA ASP A 102 4.64 2.05 35.65
C ASP A 102 4.37 2.74 34.31
N THR A 103 3.14 2.68 33.78
CA THR A 103 2.72 3.44 32.59
C THR A 103 2.84 4.95 32.83
N ARG A 104 2.35 5.45 33.97
CA ARG A 104 2.48 6.88 34.31
C ARG A 104 3.94 7.32 34.42
N TYR A 105 4.79 6.47 34.99
CA TYR A 105 6.23 6.73 35.07
C TYR A 105 6.86 6.80 33.67
N VAL A 106 6.65 5.77 32.84
CA VAL A 106 7.22 5.72 31.48
C VAL A 106 6.71 6.88 30.63
N LEU A 107 5.43 7.23 30.74
CA LEU A 107 4.83 8.35 30.02
C LEU A 107 5.50 9.68 30.38
N ARG A 108 5.68 9.97 31.68
CA ARG A 108 6.33 11.21 32.14
C ARG A 108 7.79 11.28 31.72
N GLU A 109 8.48 10.15 31.73
CA GLU A 109 9.90 10.08 31.41
C GLU A 109 10.18 10.17 29.90
N HIS A 110 9.35 9.51 29.07
CA HIS A 110 9.63 9.34 27.64
C HIS A 110 8.78 10.20 26.72
N TRP A 111 7.63 10.71 27.20
CA TRP A 111 6.66 11.41 26.37
C TRP A 111 6.40 12.82 26.90
N SER A 112 7.24 13.75 26.44
CA SER A 112 7.04 15.17 26.70
C SER A 112 5.89 15.73 25.85
N TRP A 113 5.21 16.76 26.36
CA TRP A 113 4.20 17.52 25.61
C TRP A 113 4.73 18.06 24.28
N LYS A 114 6.02 18.44 24.24
CA LYS A 114 6.69 18.87 23.01
C LYS A 114 6.66 17.76 21.96
N ARG A 115 7.01 16.52 22.33
CA ARG A 115 6.95 15.34 21.44
C ARG A 115 5.54 15.10 20.93
N GLY A 116 4.55 15.18 21.81
CA GLY A 116 3.13 15.08 21.42
C GLY A 116 2.74 16.11 20.36
N GLY A 117 3.20 17.36 20.50
CA GLY A 117 3.00 18.40 19.49
C GLY A 117 3.62 18.07 18.13
N TYR A 118 4.81 17.48 18.09
CA TYR A 118 5.45 17.04 16.84
C TYR A 118 4.72 15.88 16.17
N VAL A 119 4.26 14.91 16.96
CA VAL A 119 3.44 13.78 16.48
C VAL A 119 2.15 14.30 15.86
N ALA A 120 1.44 15.16 16.59
CA ALA A 120 0.22 15.80 16.10
C ALA A 120 0.48 16.59 14.82
N ALA A 121 1.53 17.42 14.78
CA ALA A 121 1.89 18.17 13.59
C ALA A 121 2.11 17.25 12.37
N GLY A 122 2.92 16.19 12.51
CA GLY A 122 3.18 15.25 11.42
C GLY A 122 1.92 14.56 10.90
N LEU A 123 1.06 14.09 11.81
CA LEU A 123 -0.20 13.43 11.44
C LEU A 123 -1.18 14.40 10.78
N ILE A 124 -1.35 15.61 11.32
CA ILE A 124 -2.25 16.64 10.79
C ILE A 124 -1.79 17.09 9.40
N THR A 125 -0.50 17.37 9.22
CA THR A 125 0.01 17.84 7.91
C THR A 125 -0.10 16.75 6.86
N PHE A 126 0.24 15.51 7.20
CA PHE A 126 0.08 14.37 6.29
C PHE A 126 -1.37 14.17 5.90
N TYR A 127 -2.27 14.21 6.88
CA TYR A 127 -3.69 14.05 6.64
C TYR A 127 -4.26 15.15 5.75
N THR A 128 -3.88 16.40 6.02
CA THR A 128 -4.29 17.56 5.22
C THR A 128 -3.86 17.39 3.75
N CYS A 129 -2.61 16.97 3.50
CA CYS A 129 -2.13 16.65 2.16
C CYS A 129 -2.93 15.50 1.53
N TYR A 130 -3.21 14.43 2.29
CA TYR A 130 -3.99 13.28 1.82
C TYR A 130 -5.42 13.66 1.41
N VAL A 131 -6.15 14.41 2.25
CA VAL A 131 -7.50 14.91 1.93
C VAL A 131 -7.48 15.79 0.69
N SER A 132 -6.51 16.71 0.61
CA SER A 132 -6.35 17.60 -0.54
C SER A 132 -6.13 16.79 -1.82
N TYR A 133 -5.23 15.80 -1.78
CA TYR A 133 -4.98 14.89 -2.89
C TYR A 133 -6.22 14.11 -3.31
N ARG A 134 -6.95 13.52 -2.35
CA ARG A 134 -8.15 12.72 -2.64
C ARG A 134 -9.22 13.54 -3.35
N ASN A 135 -9.47 14.76 -2.87
CA ASN A 135 -10.45 15.66 -3.46
C ASN A 135 -10.00 16.18 -4.84
N LEU A 136 -8.76 16.64 -4.97
CA LEU A 136 -8.23 17.10 -6.25
C LEU A 136 -8.25 15.99 -7.30
N LYS A 137 -7.92 14.76 -6.92
CA LYS A 137 -8.05 13.59 -7.80
C LYS A 137 -9.51 13.35 -8.20
N SER A 138 -10.46 13.39 -7.26
CA SER A 138 -11.88 13.16 -7.59
C SER A 138 -12.51 14.26 -8.45
N PHE A 139 -11.98 15.48 -8.39
CA PHE A 139 -12.46 16.60 -9.21
C PHE A 139 -11.96 16.57 -10.65
N LEU A 140 -10.94 15.77 -10.95
CA LEU A 140 -10.30 15.73 -12.27
C LEU A 140 -11.28 15.56 -13.45
N PRO A 141 -12.30 14.67 -13.40
CA PRO A 141 -13.25 14.50 -14.50
C PRO A 141 -14.12 15.75 -14.77
N LEU A 142 -14.23 16.68 -13.82
CA LEU A 142 -14.96 17.93 -13.99
C LEU A 142 -14.09 19.05 -14.57
N ILE A 143 -12.78 18.84 -14.64
CA ILE A 143 -11.80 19.86 -15.04
C ILE A 143 -11.31 19.62 -16.47
N THR A 144 -11.23 18.37 -16.90
CA THR A 144 -10.69 18.00 -18.22
C THR A 144 -11.41 16.79 -18.80
N ASP A 145 -11.70 16.87 -20.10
CA ASP A 145 -12.20 15.74 -20.90
C ASP A 145 -11.06 14.92 -21.54
N ARG A 146 -9.81 15.37 -21.38
CA ARG A 146 -8.63 14.65 -21.92
C ARG A 146 -8.49 13.29 -21.26
N ASN A 147 -8.10 12.30 -22.06
CA ASN A 147 -7.76 10.96 -21.62
C ASN A 147 -6.57 10.41 -22.42
N TYR A 148 -5.62 9.80 -21.72
CA TYR A 148 -4.41 9.20 -22.28
C TYR A 148 -4.36 7.66 -22.16
N ASP A 149 -5.48 7.00 -21.80
CA ASP A 149 -5.53 5.53 -21.63
C ASP A 149 -5.00 4.79 -22.87
N SER A 150 -5.39 5.18 -24.10
CA SER A 150 -4.94 4.51 -25.34
C SER A 150 -3.46 4.72 -25.63
N GLN A 151 -2.92 5.90 -25.34
CA GLN A 151 -1.53 6.23 -25.57
C GLN A 151 -0.64 5.49 -24.57
N LEU A 152 -1.09 5.35 -23.33
CA LEU A 152 -0.38 4.58 -22.31
C LEU A 152 -0.48 3.08 -22.56
N ASP A 153 -1.61 2.54 -23.02
CA ASP A 153 -1.70 1.12 -23.43
C ASP A 153 -0.72 0.79 -24.56
N GLN A 154 -0.61 1.67 -25.56
CA GLN A 154 0.37 1.53 -26.64
C GLN A 154 1.80 1.65 -26.13
N PHE A 155 2.05 2.56 -25.18
CA PHE A 155 3.36 2.71 -24.57
C PHE A 155 3.77 1.49 -23.73
N ASP A 156 2.84 0.94 -22.95
CA ASP A 156 3.03 -0.30 -22.19
C ASP A 156 3.32 -1.46 -23.13
N ALA A 157 2.55 -1.60 -24.21
CA ALA A 157 2.81 -2.60 -25.24
C ALA A 157 4.19 -2.40 -25.88
N PHE A 158 4.58 -1.17 -26.17
CA PHE A 158 5.92 -0.86 -26.70
C PHE A 158 7.04 -1.30 -25.74
N LEU A 159 6.92 -0.98 -24.44
CA LEU A 159 7.88 -1.40 -23.42
C LEU A 159 7.97 -2.93 -23.27
N PHE A 160 6.87 -3.63 -23.55
CA PHE A 160 6.75 -5.09 -23.47
C PHE A 160 6.78 -5.76 -24.86
N PHE A 161 7.48 -5.15 -25.84
CA PHE A 161 7.75 -5.75 -27.15
C PHE A 161 6.49 -6.20 -27.93
N GLY A 162 5.42 -5.42 -27.83
CA GLY A 162 4.12 -5.68 -28.44
C GLY A 162 3.16 -6.50 -27.59
N THR A 163 3.58 -6.99 -26.43
CA THR A 163 2.71 -7.72 -25.49
C THR A 163 2.15 -6.78 -24.43
N ARG A 164 0.95 -7.06 -23.93
CA ARG A 164 0.35 -6.30 -22.84
C ARG A 164 0.88 -6.82 -21.51
N PRO A 165 1.39 -5.97 -20.62
CA PRO A 165 2.05 -6.40 -19.39
C PRO A 165 1.11 -7.17 -18.45
N SER A 166 -0.19 -6.82 -18.41
CA SER A 166 -1.19 -7.54 -17.64
C SER A 166 -1.32 -9.00 -18.08
N LEU A 167 -1.56 -9.22 -19.38
CA LEU A 167 -1.71 -10.56 -19.96
C LEU A 167 -0.42 -11.38 -19.78
N PHE A 168 0.73 -10.76 -20.02
CA PHE A 168 2.03 -11.41 -19.80
C PHE A 168 2.22 -11.85 -18.34
N LEU A 169 1.88 -10.98 -17.38
CA LEU A 169 2.00 -11.33 -15.96
C LEU A 169 1.02 -12.43 -15.55
N HIS A 170 -0.18 -12.46 -16.13
CA HIS A 170 -1.14 -13.55 -15.89
C HIS A 170 -0.62 -14.89 -16.42
N ASP A 171 -0.02 -14.91 -17.61
CA ASP A 171 0.59 -16.12 -18.19
C ASP A 171 1.77 -16.64 -17.34
N VAL A 172 2.56 -15.73 -16.75
CA VAL A 172 3.76 -16.08 -15.98
C VAL A 172 3.47 -16.44 -14.53
N LEU A 173 2.64 -15.65 -13.85
CA LEU A 173 2.38 -15.79 -12.41
C LEU A 173 1.11 -16.58 -12.10
N GLY A 174 0.22 -16.74 -13.09
CA GLY A 174 -1.12 -17.26 -12.89
C GLY A 174 -2.11 -16.20 -12.43
N THR A 175 -3.39 -16.56 -12.44
CA THR A 175 -4.52 -15.69 -12.10
C THR A 175 -5.16 -16.00 -10.74
N ASP A 176 -4.64 -17.00 -10.01
CA ASP A 176 -5.19 -17.54 -8.77
C ASP A 176 -4.36 -17.14 -7.53
N ILE A 177 -3.39 -17.95 -7.12
CA ILE A 177 -2.62 -17.80 -5.88
C ILE A 177 -1.82 -16.49 -5.90
N ALA A 178 -1.16 -16.21 -7.02
CA ALA A 178 -0.39 -14.98 -7.18
C ALA A 178 -1.28 -13.74 -7.07
N ALA A 179 -2.47 -13.78 -7.67
CA ALA A 179 -3.44 -12.69 -7.61
C ALA A 179 -3.91 -12.42 -6.17
N HIS A 180 -4.17 -13.47 -5.38
CA HIS A 180 -4.54 -13.31 -3.97
C HIS A 180 -3.42 -12.70 -3.12
N ILE A 181 -2.18 -13.19 -3.29
CA ILE A 181 -1.02 -12.66 -2.55
C ILE A 181 -0.81 -11.18 -2.90
N LEU A 182 -0.78 -10.84 -4.19
CA LEU A 182 -0.60 -9.46 -4.64
C LEU A 182 -1.77 -8.56 -4.23
N GLY A 183 -3.00 -9.07 -4.24
CA GLY A 183 -4.18 -8.35 -3.76
C GLY A 183 -4.10 -7.98 -2.29
N ILE A 184 -3.61 -8.88 -1.42
CA ILE A 184 -3.37 -8.59 0.00
C ILE A 184 -2.35 -7.44 0.14
N TRP A 185 -1.24 -7.50 -0.60
CA TRP A 185 -0.23 -6.44 -0.57
C TRP A 185 -0.78 -5.11 -1.06
N TYR A 186 -1.56 -5.12 -2.15
CA TYR A 186 -2.16 -3.93 -2.74
C TYR A 186 -3.11 -3.22 -1.76
N ILE A 187 -4.01 -3.96 -1.10
CA ILE A 187 -4.96 -3.39 -0.13
C ILE A 187 -4.25 -2.94 1.15
N SER A 188 -3.23 -3.69 1.59
CA SER A 188 -2.48 -3.36 2.81
C SER A 188 -1.65 -2.08 2.69
N TYR A 189 -1.36 -1.63 1.46
CA TYR A 189 -0.52 -0.46 1.20
C TYR A 189 -1.00 0.79 1.96
N LEU A 190 -2.28 1.15 1.88
CA LEU A 190 -2.79 2.37 2.52
C LEU A 190 -2.70 2.32 4.07
N PRO A 191 -3.20 1.26 4.75
CA PRO A 191 -3.01 1.13 6.20
C PRO A 191 -1.54 1.11 6.62
N LEU A 192 -0.68 0.38 5.89
CA LEU A 192 0.73 0.25 6.22
C LEU A 192 1.46 1.60 6.17
N ASN A 193 1.17 2.45 5.19
CA ASN A 193 1.74 3.80 5.10
C ASN A 193 1.40 4.64 6.32
N VAL A 194 0.15 4.57 6.79
CA VAL A 194 -0.29 5.31 7.98
C VAL A 194 0.38 4.78 9.25
N LEU A 195 0.51 3.46 9.39
CA LEU A 195 1.20 2.84 10.52
C LEU A 195 2.69 3.17 10.54
N ILE A 196 3.36 3.11 9.39
CA ILE A 196 4.77 3.47 9.25
C ILE A 196 4.98 4.95 9.60
N LEU A 197 4.13 5.84 9.10
CA LEU A 197 4.19 7.26 9.46
C LEU A 197 4.02 7.43 10.97
N GLY A 198 2.97 6.83 11.55
CA GLY A 198 2.69 6.86 12.97
C GLY A 198 3.90 6.42 13.80
N ALA A 199 4.50 5.29 13.45
CA ALA A 199 5.72 4.79 14.09
C ALA A 199 6.92 5.75 13.91
N MET A 200 7.11 6.32 12.73
CA MET A 200 8.22 7.25 12.46
C MET A 200 8.09 8.55 13.25
N VAL A 201 6.89 9.13 13.36
CA VAL A 201 6.68 10.35 14.14
C VAL A 201 6.64 10.06 15.65
N ALA A 202 6.03 8.95 16.06
CA ALA A 202 5.84 8.63 17.46
C ALA A 202 7.06 8.00 18.12
N TRP A 203 7.78 7.09 17.45
CA TRP A 203 8.84 6.28 18.07
C TRP A 203 10.26 6.73 17.73
N SER A 204 10.46 7.59 16.73
CA SER A 204 11.79 8.10 16.42
C SER A 204 12.32 8.98 17.56
N LYS A 205 13.55 8.69 18.01
CA LYS A 205 14.30 9.53 18.95
C LYS A 205 14.69 10.88 18.34
N ASN A 206 14.94 10.90 17.03
CA ASN A 206 15.28 12.12 16.30
C ASN A 206 14.02 12.63 15.58
N LEU A 207 13.51 13.79 16.01
CA LEU A 207 12.32 14.43 15.47
C LEU A 207 12.45 14.75 13.97
N GLY A 208 13.67 14.99 13.49
CA GLY A 208 13.95 15.21 12.07
C GLY A 208 13.58 14.02 11.19
N ARG A 209 13.70 12.77 11.70
CA ARG A 209 13.29 11.56 10.94
C ARG A 209 11.78 11.47 10.80
N GLY A 210 11.05 11.82 11.86
CA GLY A 210 9.58 11.90 11.82
C GLY A 210 9.11 12.97 10.85
N ALA A 211 9.74 14.14 10.88
CA ALA A 211 9.46 15.23 9.94
C ALA A 211 9.78 14.84 8.49
N TRP A 212 10.91 14.16 8.26
CA TRP A 212 11.28 13.65 6.94
C TRP A 212 10.26 12.64 6.43
N ALA A 213 9.83 11.67 7.24
CA ALA A 213 8.83 10.69 6.85
C ALA A 213 7.48 11.34 6.52
N ALA A 214 7.02 12.26 7.38
CA ALA A 214 5.80 13.04 7.12
C ALA A 214 5.90 13.84 5.81
N THR A 215 7.07 14.44 5.56
CA THR A 215 7.34 15.20 4.33
C THR A 215 7.32 14.30 3.11
N ALA A 216 8.12 13.22 3.09
CA ALA A 216 8.26 12.32 1.96
C ALA A 216 6.91 11.70 1.56
N LEU A 217 6.18 11.17 2.54
CA LEU A 217 4.87 10.55 2.29
C LEU A 217 3.83 11.57 1.81
N SER A 218 3.89 12.81 2.29
CA SER A 218 2.98 13.87 1.83
C SER A 218 3.32 14.37 0.44
N LEU A 219 4.61 14.52 0.12
CA LEU A 219 5.05 14.89 -1.21
C LEU A 219 4.65 13.83 -2.24
N ASN A 220 4.65 12.55 -1.87
CA ASN A 220 4.13 11.49 -2.73
C ASN A 220 2.67 11.74 -3.16
N TRP A 221 1.82 12.22 -2.26
CA TRP A 221 0.44 12.59 -2.61
C TRP A 221 0.37 13.76 -3.58
N ILE A 222 1.21 14.78 -3.37
CA ILE A 222 1.23 15.98 -4.21
C ILE A 222 1.74 15.63 -5.61
N LEU A 223 2.82 14.88 -5.70
CA LEU A 223 3.33 14.35 -6.96
C LEU A 223 2.27 13.49 -7.66
N GLY A 224 1.50 12.70 -6.89
CA GLY A 224 0.35 11.98 -7.40
C GLY A 224 -0.72 12.89 -8.03
N VAL A 225 -1.12 13.99 -7.37
CA VAL A 225 -2.04 14.97 -7.98
C VAL A 225 -1.45 15.51 -9.27
N ILE A 226 -0.20 15.97 -9.24
CA ILE A 226 0.46 16.57 -10.40
C ILE A 226 0.47 15.56 -11.55
N SER A 227 0.81 14.30 -11.30
CA SER A 227 0.80 13.25 -12.33
C SER A 227 -0.60 13.00 -12.89
N TYR A 228 -1.64 12.99 -12.06
CA TYR A 228 -3.02 12.80 -12.53
C TYR A 228 -3.50 13.94 -13.43
N TYR A 229 -3.06 15.18 -13.17
CA TYR A 229 -3.43 16.33 -13.98
C TYR A 229 -2.55 16.46 -15.23
N ALA A 230 -1.30 16.00 -15.18
CA ALA A 230 -0.41 15.98 -16.33
C ALA A 230 -0.78 14.87 -17.33
N LEU A 231 -1.16 13.69 -16.82
CA LEU A 231 -1.56 12.52 -17.60
C LEU A 231 -2.89 11.95 -17.06
N PRO A 232 -4.04 12.57 -17.39
CA PRO A 232 -5.35 12.06 -17.00
C PRO A 232 -5.67 10.72 -17.66
N THR A 233 -6.10 9.75 -16.84
CA THR A 233 -6.40 8.37 -17.26
C THR A 233 -7.48 7.78 -16.38
N LEU A 234 -8.32 6.88 -16.91
CA LEU A 234 -9.18 6.03 -16.07
C LEU A 234 -8.38 4.87 -15.47
N GLY A 235 -7.36 4.41 -16.19
CA GLY A 235 -6.54 3.25 -15.85
C GLY A 235 -7.14 1.94 -16.38
N PRO A 236 -6.30 0.88 -16.45
CA PRO A 236 -6.63 -0.34 -17.19
C PRO A 236 -7.82 -1.11 -16.61
N GLY A 237 -8.03 -1.04 -15.29
CA GLY A 237 -9.15 -1.73 -14.65
C GLY A 237 -10.54 -1.15 -14.98
N ILE A 238 -10.62 0.01 -15.64
CA ILE A 238 -11.89 0.59 -16.12
C ILE A 238 -11.87 0.70 -17.65
N ALA A 239 -10.77 1.18 -18.23
CA ALA A 239 -10.66 1.38 -19.68
C ALA A 239 -10.54 0.07 -20.47
N TYR A 240 -9.94 -0.97 -19.88
CA TYR A 240 -9.68 -2.26 -20.54
C TYR A 240 -10.09 -3.44 -19.65
N PRO A 241 -11.40 -3.66 -19.38
CA PRO A 241 -11.86 -4.73 -18.49
C PRO A 241 -11.43 -6.13 -18.95
N SER A 242 -11.26 -6.34 -20.27
CA SER A 242 -10.79 -7.59 -20.85
C SER A 242 -9.36 -7.96 -20.44
N TYR A 243 -8.57 -7.06 -19.85
CA TYR A 243 -7.23 -7.39 -19.39
C TYR A 243 -7.24 -8.12 -18.05
N ILE A 244 -8.33 -8.00 -17.29
CA ILE A 244 -8.43 -8.48 -15.91
C ILE A 244 -9.56 -9.48 -15.70
N TRP A 245 -10.32 -9.81 -16.75
CA TRP A 245 -11.50 -10.69 -16.68
C TRP A 245 -11.23 -12.13 -16.22
N GLU A 246 -10.00 -12.62 -16.37
CA GLU A 246 -9.56 -13.96 -15.97
C GLU A 246 -8.99 -14.03 -14.55
N LEU A 247 -8.84 -12.90 -13.86
CA LEU A 247 -8.36 -12.87 -12.47
C LEU A 247 -9.42 -13.42 -11.52
N ASP A 248 -9.00 -14.28 -10.60
CA ASP A 248 -9.86 -14.75 -9.53
C ASP A 248 -10.34 -13.60 -8.64
N ASP A 249 -11.56 -13.74 -8.13
CA ASP A 249 -12.14 -12.78 -7.21
C ASP A 249 -11.38 -12.70 -5.89
N ASN A 250 -10.82 -11.52 -5.61
CA ASN A 250 -10.00 -11.26 -4.44
C ASN A 250 -10.25 -9.85 -3.89
N SER A 251 -9.45 -9.45 -2.90
CA SER A 251 -9.59 -8.14 -2.24
C SER A 251 -9.40 -6.95 -3.18
N ALA A 252 -8.53 -7.07 -4.19
CA ALA A 252 -8.30 -6.03 -5.19
C ALA A 252 -9.43 -5.99 -6.23
N SER A 253 -9.94 -7.13 -6.71
CA SER A 253 -11.09 -7.16 -7.63
C SER A 253 -12.34 -6.56 -6.98
N THR A 254 -12.58 -6.90 -5.71
CA THR A 254 -13.68 -6.34 -4.90
C THR A 254 -13.58 -4.82 -4.79
N LEU A 255 -12.39 -4.29 -4.51
CA LEU A 255 -12.16 -2.85 -4.47
C LEU A 255 -12.39 -2.20 -5.84
N GLN A 256 -11.88 -2.81 -6.91
CA GLN A 256 -12.02 -2.29 -8.26
C GLN A 256 -13.49 -2.23 -8.69
N HIS A 257 -14.29 -3.25 -8.35
CA HIS A 257 -15.72 -3.28 -8.59
C HIS A 257 -16.44 -2.16 -7.82
N ALA A 258 -16.14 -1.99 -6.53
CA ALA A 258 -16.71 -0.92 -5.72
C ALA A 258 -16.38 0.49 -6.26
N LEU A 259 -15.14 0.71 -6.71
CA LEU A 259 -14.71 1.97 -7.33
C LEU A 259 -15.43 2.25 -8.65
N THR A 260 -15.59 1.21 -9.48
CA THR A 260 -16.28 1.31 -10.78
C THR A 260 -17.76 1.65 -10.57
N MET A 261 -18.43 0.98 -9.62
CA MET A 261 -19.82 1.28 -9.28
C MET A 261 -19.98 2.70 -8.73
N SER A 262 -19.12 3.11 -7.80
CA SER A 262 -19.14 4.48 -7.24
C SER A 262 -18.94 5.55 -8.31
N ARG A 263 -18.06 5.30 -9.29
CA ARG A 263 -17.86 6.19 -10.44
C ARG A 263 -19.13 6.27 -11.29
N ASN A 264 -19.70 5.12 -11.65
CA ASN A 264 -20.85 5.09 -12.55
C ASN A 264 -22.05 5.80 -11.90
N GLN A 265 -22.23 5.66 -10.59
CA GLN A 265 -23.22 6.42 -9.83
C GLN A 265 -22.93 7.93 -9.87
N PHE A 266 -21.69 8.34 -9.65
CA PHE A 266 -21.32 9.76 -9.73
C PHE A 266 -21.59 10.34 -11.12
N VAL A 267 -21.28 9.60 -12.19
CA VAL A 267 -21.55 10.02 -13.57
C VAL A 267 -23.06 10.12 -13.82
N SER A 268 -23.86 9.14 -13.37
CA SER A 268 -25.32 9.22 -13.51
C SER A 268 -25.93 10.40 -12.77
N ASP A 269 -25.40 10.74 -11.59
CA ASP A 269 -25.86 11.89 -10.81
C ASP A 269 -25.52 13.24 -11.48
N LEU A 270 -24.47 13.30 -12.32
CA LEU A 270 -24.17 14.48 -13.14
C LEU A 270 -25.16 14.65 -14.29
N ASP A 271 -25.66 13.54 -14.84
CA ASP A 271 -26.59 13.53 -15.95
C ASP A 271 -28.04 13.80 -15.52
N ASP A 272 -28.40 13.57 -14.25
CA ASP A 272 -29.74 13.83 -13.72
C ASP A 272 -30.03 15.36 -13.60
N PRO A 273 -30.98 15.89 -14.39
CA PRO A 273 -31.32 17.32 -14.35
C PRO A 273 -31.99 17.76 -13.04
N THR A 274 -32.57 16.85 -12.27
CA THR A 274 -33.32 17.15 -11.03
C THR A 274 -32.42 17.34 -9.81
N LEU A 275 -31.26 16.67 -9.77
CA LEU A 275 -30.27 16.78 -8.70
C LEU A 275 -29.27 17.93 -8.90
N SER A 276 -29.21 18.50 -10.10
CA SER A 276 -28.23 19.52 -10.50
C SER A 276 -28.59 20.96 -10.07
N GLN A 277 -28.88 21.21 -8.79
CA GLN A 277 -29.04 22.61 -8.31
C GLN A 277 -27.77 23.46 -8.52
N GLY A 278 -26.57 22.87 -8.44
CA GLY A 278 -25.30 23.54 -8.80
C GLY A 278 -24.99 23.55 -10.31
N GLY A 279 -25.62 22.68 -11.10
CA GLY A 279 -25.32 22.51 -12.53
C GLY A 279 -25.96 23.56 -13.46
N ARG A 280 -26.90 24.37 -12.97
CA ARG A 280 -27.55 25.44 -13.77
C ARG A 280 -26.62 26.63 -14.06
N ARG A 281 -25.64 26.93 -13.21
CA ARG A 281 -24.74 28.08 -13.40
C ARG A 281 -23.61 27.83 -14.41
N LEU A 282 -23.09 26.60 -14.46
CA LEU A 282 -22.02 26.22 -15.40
C LEU A 282 -22.51 25.97 -16.83
N ARG A 283 -23.74 25.47 -17.03
CA ARG A 283 -24.29 25.26 -18.38
C ARG A 283 -24.48 26.55 -19.17
N VAL A 284 -24.75 27.67 -18.50
CA VAL A 284 -24.86 29.00 -19.16
C VAL A 284 -23.48 29.54 -19.55
N ALA A 285 -22.46 29.35 -18.71
CA ALA A 285 -21.09 29.80 -18.99
C ALA A 285 -20.34 28.93 -20.03
N ALA A 286 -20.62 27.62 -20.06
CA ALA A 286 -20.01 26.69 -21.02
C ALA A 286 -20.68 26.76 -22.41
N ARG A 287 -22.00 26.97 -22.50
CA ARG A 287 -22.68 27.17 -23.80
C ARG A 287 -22.27 28.46 -24.51
N LEU A 288 -21.84 29.49 -23.78
CA LEU A 288 -21.29 30.71 -24.38
C LEU A 288 -19.89 30.53 -24.96
N ARG A 289 -19.19 29.42 -24.64
CA ARG A 289 -17.81 29.16 -25.10
C ARG A 289 -17.71 28.10 -26.21
N CYS A 290 -18.79 27.38 -26.49
CA CYS A 290 -18.89 26.40 -27.57
C CYS A 290 -19.77 26.89 -28.72
N THR A 291 -19.32 27.94 -29.41
CA THR A 291 -19.77 28.24 -30.78
C THR A 291 -18.58 28.13 -31.73
N HIS A 292 -18.02 26.92 -31.82
CA HIS A 292 -17.31 26.50 -33.02
C HIS A 292 -17.85 25.14 -33.46
N ARG A 293 -18.44 25.15 -34.65
CA ARG A 293 -19.08 24.02 -35.34
C ARG A 293 -18.11 22.85 -35.44
N VAL A 294 -18.54 21.68 -34.94
CA VAL A 294 -18.03 20.38 -35.40
C VAL A 294 -18.90 19.98 -36.62
N PRO A 295 -18.33 19.71 -37.80
CA PRO A 295 -19.11 19.18 -38.91
C PRO A 295 -19.58 17.76 -38.61
N ALA A 296 -20.83 17.47 -38.96
CA ALA A 296 -21.48 16.19 -38.74
C ALA A 296 -20.76 15.04 -39.45
N VAL A 297 -20.49 13.96 -38.73
CA VAL A 297 -20.07 12.67 -39.28
C VAL A 297 -21.33 11.93 -39.75
N PRO A 298 -21.41 11.45 -40.99
CA PRO A 298 -22.58 10.74 -41.47
C PRO A 298 -22.70 9.35 -40.82
N PRO A 299 -23.93 8.81 -40.69
CA PRO A 299 -24.16 7.52 -40.06
C PRO A 299 -23.56 6.39 -40.90
N VAL A 300 -22.82 5.50 -40.25
CA VAL A 300 -22.23 4.30 -40.86
C VAL A 300 -23.36 3.31 -41.16
N GLY A 301 -23.90 3.40 -42.37
CA GLY A 301 -24.72 2.38 -43.02
C GLY A 301 -23.98 1.83 -44.24
N HIS A 302 -23.83 0.51 -44.30
CA HIS A 302 -23.55 -0.28 -45.51
C HIS A 302 -22.21 -0.08 -46.24
N VAL A 303 -21.08 -0.50 -45.67
CA VAL A 303 -19.89 -0.91 -46.49
C VAL A 303 -19.16 -2.17 -45.98
N ALA A 304 -19.41 -2.68 -44.77
CA ALA A 304 -18.73 -3.90 -44.28
C ALA A 304 -19.43 -5.22 -44.68
N MET A 305 -19.91 -5.34 -45.92
CA MET A 305 -20.51 -6.57 -46.46
C MET A 305 -20.03 -6.86 -47.89
N ALA A 306 -18.73 -6.79 -48.13
CA ALA A 306 -18.14 -7.19 -49.42
C ALA A 306 -16.76 -7.87 -49.35
N LEU A 307 -16.21 -8.15 -48.16
CA LEU A 307 -14.89 -8.81 -48.02
C LEU A 307 -14.88 -10.01 -47.07
N GLN A 308 -16.02 -10.69 -46.92
CA GLN A 308 -16.13 -11.95 -46.17
C GLN A 308 -16.58 -13.16 -47.00
N HIS A 309 -16.65 -13.02 -48.33
CA HIS A 309 -16.98 -14.10 -49.25
C HIS A 309 -15.76 -14.55 -50.06
N ARG A 310 -14.76 -15.14 -49.39
CA ARG A 310 -13.77 -16.08 -49.95
C ARG A 310 -12.79 -16.47 -48.84
N VAL A 311 -13.13 -17.49 -48.07
CA VAL A 311 -12.32 -18.68 -47.74
C VAL A 311 -13.23 -19.59 -46.90
N GLY A 312 -13.35 -20.85 -47.34
CA GLY A 312 -14.40 -21.77 -46.95
C GLY A 312 -14.46 -22.15 -45.47
N VAL A 313 -15.70 -22.31 -45.03
CA VAL A 313 -16.11 -22.99 -43.80
C VAL A 313 -15.66 -24.45 -43.85
N SER A 314 -15.05 -24.93 -42.77
CA SER A 314 -15.21 -26.33 -42.35
C SER A 314 -15.55 -26.38 -40.87
N ARG A 315 -16.84 -26.65 -40.59
CA ARG A 315 -17.37 -26.99 -39.27
C ARG A 315 -16.74 -28.30 -38.80
N ARG A 316 -16.09 -28.32 -37.63
CA ARG A 316 -15.89 -29.56 -36.86
C ARG A 316 -16.08 -29.37 -35.36
N HIS A 317 -17.19 -29.94 -34.91
CA HIS A 317 -17.36 -30.83 -33.76
C HIS A 317 -16.49 -30.63 -32.51
N ARG A 318 -17.18 -30.32 -31.41
CA ARG A 318 -16.77 -30.57 -30.02
C ARG A 318 -16.22 -31.99 -29.84
N SER A 319 -15.00 -32.12 -29.33
CA SER A 319 -14.45 -33.30 -28.67
C SER A 319 -13.09 -32.95 -28.05
N GLY A 320 -13.12 -32.44 -26.82
CA GLY A 320 -11.92 -32.15 -26.03
C GLY A 320 -11.53 -33.36 -25.19
N HIS A 321 -10.84 -34.35 -25.74
CA HIS A 321 -10.08 -35.36 -24.98
C HIS A 321 -9.10 -36.10 -25.92
N SER A 322 -8.04 -35.46 -26.42
CA SER A 322 -7.03 -36.16 -27.24
C SER A 322 -5.59 -35.65 -27.16
N LEU A 323 -5.31 -34.50 -26.54
CA LEU A 323 -3.94 -33.96 -26.48
C LEU A 323 -3.11 -34.50 -25.30
N LEU A 324 -3.75 -35.03 -24.26
CA LEU A 324 -3.07 -35.61 -23.09
C LEU A 324 -2.50 -37.03 -23.31
N ARG A 325 -2.89 -37.73 -24.40
CA ARG A 325 -2.36 -39.08 -24.72
C ARG A 325 -1.14 -39.09 -25.65
N LEU A 326 -0.85 -37.99 -26.35
CA LEU A 326 0.29 -37.90 -27.26
C LEU A 326 1.60 -37.45 -26.57
N ALA A 327 1.51 -36.74 -25.44
CA ALA A 327 2.69 -36.30 -24.68
C ALA A 327 3.30 -37.40 -23.77
N LEU A 328 2.52 -38.41 -23.37
CA LEU A 328 2.98 -39.44 -22.42
C LEU A 328 3.59 -40.70 -23.06
N ARG A 329 3.59 -40.83 -24.40
CA ARG A 329 4.15 -42.03 -25.08
C ARG A 329 5.62 -41.91 -25.51
N ARG A 330 6.24 -40.71 -25.47
CA ARG A 330 7.64 -40.51 -25.90
C ARG A 330 8.71 -40.61 -24.80
N ARG A 331 8.35 -40.77 -23.52
CA ARG A 331 9.33 -40.83 -22.42
C ARG A 331 9.63 -42.22 -21.83
N ARG A 332 9.02 -43.31 -22.34
CA ARG A 332 9.26 -44.67 -21.82
C ARG A 332 10.25 -45.54 -22.62
N HIS A 333 10.78 -45.08 -23.75
CA HIS A 333 11.66 -45.90 -24.60
C HIS A 333 13.18 -45.61 -24.49
N ARG A 334 13.62 -44.70 -23.61
CA ARG A 334 15.06 -44.35 -23.45
C ARG A 334 15.69 -44.76 -22.11
N ARG A 335 15.01 -45.56 -21.27
CA ARG A 335 15.54 -46.05 -19.98
C ARG A 335 15.62 -47.59 -19.90
N ARG A 336 15.96 -48.26 -21.00
CA ARG A 336 16.14 -49.72 -21.03
C ARG A 336 17.42 -50.20 -21.72
N ARG A 337 18.44 -49.34 -21.89
CA ARG A 337 19.69 -49.70 -22.59
C ARG A 337 21.02 -49.55 -21.83
N ASP A 338 21.04 -49.06 -20.59
CA ASP A 338 22.30 -48.91 -19.83
C ASP A 338 22.36 -49.71 -18.51
N ARG A 339 21.58 -50.80 -18.38
CA ARG A 339 21.77 -51.77 -17.30
C ARG A 339 22.33 -53.06 -17.87
N GLY A 340 23.63 -53.05 -18.14
CA GLY A 340 24.31 -54.22 -18.71
C GLY A 340 25.80 -54.01 -18.88
N ARG A 341 26.52 -53.53 -17.85
CA ARG A 341 27.95 -53.83 -17.63
C ARG A 341 28.42 -53.13 -16.35
N LEU A 342 28.87 -53.96 -15.42
CA LEU A 342 29.86 -53.75 -14.34
C LEU A 342 29.33 -54.41 -13.08
N GLY A 343 29.62 -55.71 -12.97
CA GLY A 343 29.64 -56.41 -11.71
C GLY A 343 31.05 -56.39 -11.10
N VAL A 344 31.12 -56.96 -9.90
CA VAL A 344 32.32 -57.42 -9.17
C VAL A 344 33.03 -56.24 -8.45
N ASP A 345 33.30 -56.23 -7.14
CA ASP A 345 33.40 -57.29 -6.13
C ASP A 345 33.38 -56.70 -4.70
N ARG A 346 33.16 -57.58 -3.70
CA ARG A 346 33.71 -57.53 -2.31
C ARG A 346 33.33 -56.37 -1.38
N ARG A 347 33.22 -56.51 -0.06
CA ARG A 347 33.08 -57.59 0.94
C ARG A 347 33.10 -56.84 2.28
N GLN A 348 32.26 -57.28 3.23
CA GLN A 348 32.52 -57.37 4.68
C GLN A 348 32.80 -56.12 5.55
N GLY A 349 32.30 -56.18 6.79
CA GLY A 349 32.86 -55.48 7.97
C GLY A 349 31.92 -54.41 8.55
N HIS A 350 30.93 -54.69 9.42
CA HIS A 350 30.99 -55.15 10.81
C HIS A 350 31.25 -54.02 11.84
N ARG A 351 30.35 -53.92 12.83
CA ARG A 351 30.44 -53.32 14.19
C ARG A 351 30.51 -51.78 14.28
N SER A 352 29.57 -51.08 14.93
CA SER A 352 29.12 -51.06 16.34
C SER A 352 30.11 -50.41 17.30
N THR A 353 29.56 -49.77 18.35
CA THR A 353 30.19 -49.09 19.50
C THR A 353 30.83 -47.73 19.21
N ASP A 354 30.94 -46.77 20.12
CA ASP A 354 30.20 -46.30 21.30
C ASP A 354 31.02 -45.09 21.81
N GLN A 355 30.40 -44.20 22.58
CA GLN A 355 31.03 -43.41 23.66
C GLN A 355 32.15 -42.35 23.41
N ALA A 356 31.84 -41.17 23.96
CA ALA A 356 32.64 -40.37 24.90
C ALA A 356 33.89 -39.58 24.43
N GLU A 357 33.86 -38.26 24.68
CA GLU A 357 34.78 -37.48 25.54
C GLU A 357 34.51 -35.98 25.34
N ARG A 358 34.05 -35.24 26.36
CA ARG A 358 34.80 -34.53 27.42
C ARG A 358 35.70 -33.38 26.92
N GLU A 359 35.24 -32.16 27.25
CA GLU A 359 35.93 -30.92 27.67
C GLU A 359 37.44 -31.01 28.02
N PRO A 360 38.26 -29.91 27.98
CA PRO A 360 37.95 -28.67 28.73
C PRO A 360 38.51 -27.31 28.25
N ARG A 361 38.04 -26.31 29.01
CA ARG A 361 38.41 -24.89 29.15
C ARG A 361 39.91 -24.56 29.09
N THR A 362 40.23 -23.36 28.61
CA THR A 362 41.32 -22.54 29.16
C THR A 362 40.89 -21.09 29.36
N SER A 363 41.04 -20.67 30.62
CA SER A 363 41.03 -19.32 31.14
C SER A 363 42.39 -18.66 30.95
N GLY A 364 42.40 -17.34 30.70
CA GLY A 364 43.62 -16.52 30.73
C GLY A 364 43.29 -15.10 31.19
N SER A 365 43.74 -14.78 32.40
CA SER A 365 43.59 -13.53 33.16
C SER A 365 44.81 -12.60 32.94
N CYS A 366 44.63 -11.29 33.21
CA CYS A 366 45.58 -10.25 33.67
C CYS A 366 45.36 -8.93 32.87
N GLY A 367 45.32 -7.72 33.43
CA GLY A 367 45.52 -7.19 34.79
C GLY A 367 45.79 -5.67 34.72
N GLY A 368 45.60 -4.94 35.84
CA GLY A 368 46.07 -3.54 36.10
C GLY A 368 44.98 -2.46 35.94
N VAL A 369 44.42 -1.77 36.95
CA VAL A 369 44.90 -1.03 38.16
C VAL A 369 45.59 0.31 37.87
N ARG A 370 44.92 1.42 38.25
CA ARG A 370 45.35 2.69 38.96
C ARG A 370 44.36 3.82 38.61
N ARG A 371 43.58 4.43 39.51
CA ARG A 371 43.83 5.36 40.65
C ARG A 371 44.29 6.79 40.29
N HIS A 372 43.68 7.74 41.02
CA HIS A 372 43.90 9.20 41.18
C HIS A 372 43.24 10.11 40.12
N ALA A 373 42.28 10.99 40.47
CA ALA A 373 42.17 12.07 41.46
C ALA A 373 42.52 13.44 40.84
N ALA A 374 41.48 14.26 40.63
CA ALA A 374 41.41 15.72 40.76
C ALA A 374 39.99 16.15 40.37
#